data_AF-A0A0D6S1K4-F1
#
_entry.id   AF-A0A0D6S1K4-F1
#
_cell.length_a   1.000
_cell.length_b   1.000
_cell.length_c   1.000
_cell.angle_alpha   90.00
_cell.angle_beta   90.00
_cell.angle_gamma   90.00
#
_symmetry.space_group_name_H-M   'P 1'
#
loop_
_entity.id
_entity.type
_entity.pdbx_description
1 polymer ?
#
loop_
_entity_poly.entity_id
_entity_poly.type
_entity_poly.pdbx_seq_one_letter_code
_entity_poly.pdbx_strand_id
1 'polypeptide(L)'
;MTTRILALPLLATTLLLGGCDSDFATLTFERSVRKAPFGDELLPVYREQLEALMQAQGIDPTRITPRIKNSLGTELVLSEPIFGGLEPAQKTALQAALKAIVDARRAPLDMRLTLHPDDMPPSLPRAREKALELPREYDAHFTLDAVSLSVAFGMTDLVNAALKGSMNMQSEVMCNVTAQFEPALPFIGMKVPEEEGPYRTLMVKDLASAYSYDEIPVEVRFADPDLQALVSQQKVQVTSAITDRSTPFRNKRGLKQFEFIIGPVGTVNHENAKVDFYSHTDLAVKCEHLAGALGRPFSYKLGDSLDRLASVVFY
;
A
#
# COMPACT_ATOMS: atom_id res chain seq x y z
N MET A 1 -40.56 40.17 69.23
CA MET A 1 -40.58 40.89 67.94
C MET A 1 -39.14 40.89 67.41
N THR A 2 -38.78 39.93 66.55
CA THR A 2 -38.79 40.02 65.06
C THR A 2 -37.63 40.92 64.57
N THR A 3 -36.64 40.52 63.74
CA THR A 3 -36.53 39.42 62.76
C THR A 3 -35.10 39.33 62.17
N ARG A 4 -34.63 38.08 61.89
CA ARG A 4 -33.78 37.54 60.79
C ARG A 4 -32.44 38.24 60.42
N ILE A 5 -31.26 37.58 60.43
CA ILE A 5 -30.77 36.30 59.85
C ILE A 5 -30.44 36.36 58.34
N LEU A 6 -29.12 36.17 58.07
CA LEU A 6 -28.42 35.57 56.92
C LEU A 6 -28.46 36.27 55.54
N ALA A 7 -27.27 36.63 55.03
CA ALA A 7 -26.95 36.59 53.60
C ALA A 7 -25.41 36.59 53.35
N LEU A 8 -24.80 35.41 53.32
CA LEU A 8 -23.67 35.06 52.45
C LEU A 8 -23.91 33.57 52.09
N PRO A 9 -23.69 33.09 50.85
CA PRO A 9 -22.66 33.55 49.91
C PRO A 9 -23.10 33.70 48.44
N LEU A 10 -22.48 34.65 47.74
CA LEU A 10 -22.49 34.77 46.27
C LEU A 10 -21.15 34.19 45.75
N LEU A 11 -21.02 32.86 45.73
CA LEU A 11 -19.80 32.16 45.27
C LEU A 11 -20.15 30.71 44.90
N ALA A 12 -20.98 30.54 43.86
CA ALA A 12 -21.35 29.20 43.37
C ALA A 12 -21.57 29.14 41.84
N THR A 13 -20.94 30.02 41.06
CA THR A 13 -21.21 30.09 39.61
C THR A 13 -19.99 30.08 38.69
N THR A 14 -18.80 29.77 39.18
CA THR A 14 -17.58 29.71 38.32
C THR A 14 -17.06 28.30 38.03
N LEU A 15 -17.82 27.23 38.30
CA LEU A 15 -17.33 25.84 38.20
C LEU A 15 -17.88 24.99 37.04
N LEU A 16 -18.53 25.57 36.02
CA LEU A 16 -19.21 24.78 34.97
C LEU A 16 -18.93 25.21 33.50
N LEU A 17 -17.78 25.83 33.23
CA LEU A 17 -17.41 26.21 31.85
C LEU A 17 -16.17 25.49 31.28
N GLY A 18 -15.68 24.45 31.96
CA GLY A 18 -14.85 23.44 31.33
C GLY A 18 -15.77 22.34 30.80
N GLY A 19 -16.14 22.38 29.52
CA GLY A 19 -16.70 21.21 28.86
C GLY A 19 -15.64 20.10 28.89
N CYS A 20 -15.72 19.21 29.88
CA CYS A 20 -14.83 18.05 29.99
C CYS A 20 -15.26 16.98 28.98
N ASP A 21 -14.86 17.09 27.71
CA ASP A 21 -15.08 16.01 26.76
C ASP A 21 -14.61 14.67 27.32
N SER A 22 -15.38 13.60 27.09
CA SER A 22 -14.97 12.24 27.45
C SER A 22 -14.27 11.61 26.26
N ASP A 23 -13.06 11.10 26.47
CA ASP A 23 -12.35 10.37 25.42
C ASP A 23 -13.07 9.05 25.11
N PHE A 24 -13.36 8.81 23.84
CA PHE A 24 -14.00 7.59 23.34
C PHE A 24 -12.96 6.56 22.89
N ALA A 25 -11.93 7.01 22.15
CA ALA A 25 -10.88 6.14 21.66
C ALA A 25 -9.56 6.87 21.45
N THR A 26 -8.44 6.14 21.56
CA THR A 26 -7.14 6.55 21.02
C THR A 26 -6.78 5.67 19.82
N LEU A 27 -6.55 6.30 18.68
CA LEU A 27 -6.08 5.70 17.43
C LEU A 27 -4.56 5.89 17.32
N THR A 28 -3.82 4.80 17.04
CA THR A 28 -2.36 4.87 16.86
C THR A 28 -1.98 4.54 15.41
N PHE A 29 -1.19 5.41 14.79
CA PHE A 29 -0.71 5.30 13.42
C PHE A 29 0.81 5.10 13.37
N GLU A 30 1.31 4.50 12.29
CA GLU A 30 2.76 4.27 12.11
C GLU A 30 3.53 5.52 11.67
N ARG A 31 2.87 6.48 11.01
CA ARG A 31 3.43 7.80 10.71
C ARG A 31 2.54 8.88 11.30
N SER A 32 3.11 10.08 11.38
CA SER A 32 2.39 11.25 11.84
C SER A 32 1.16 11.51 10.96
N VAL A 33 0.02 11.82 11.58
CA VAL A 33 -1.21 12.29 10.91
C VAL A 33 -1.25 13.82 10.84
N ARG A 34 -0.18 14.49 11.26
CA ARG A 34 -0.08 15.94 11.39
C ARG A 34 0.29 16.59 10.05
N LYS A 35 -0.34 17.72 9.73
CA LYS A 35 -0.08 18.47 8.47
C LYS A 35 1.28 19.15 8.43
N ALA A 36 1.76 19.66 9.57
CA ALA A 36 3.04 20.37 9.67
C ALA A 36 3.77 19.94 10.95
N PRO A 37 5.12 19.81 10.98
CA PRO A 37 5.84 19.21 12.11
C PRO A 37 5.52 19.76 13.51
N PHE A 38 5.18 21.05 13.60
CA PHE A 38 4.91 21.75 14.86
C PHE A 38 3.47 22.24 15.02
N GLY A 39 2.55 21.87 14.13
CA GLY A 39 1.14 22.26 14.22
C GLY A 39 0.27 21.19 14.86
N ASP A 40 -0.92 21.55 15.34
CA ASP A 40 -1.90 20.59 15.86
C ASP A 40 -2.98 20.24 14.81
N GLU A 41 -2.80 20.71 13.59
CA GLU A 41 -3.73 20.46 12.48
C GLU A 41 -3.55 19.04 11.92
N LEU A 42 -4.65 18.29 11.94
CA LEU A 42 -4.76 16.99 11.27
C LEU A 42 -4.68 17.16 9.75
N LEU A 43 -3.93 16.29 9.08
CA LEU A 43 -3.93 16.19 7.61
C LEU A 43 -5.37 16.02 7.09
N PRO A 44 -5.80 16.78 6.05
CA PRO A 44 -7.19 16.76 5.57
C PRO A 44 -7.72 15.36 5.26
N VAL A 45 -6.90 14.52 4.62
CA VAL A 45 -7.29 13.15 4.26
C VAL A 45 -7.72 12.29 5.46
N TYR A 46 -7.05 12.42 6.62
CA TYR A 46 -7.44 11.68 7.82
C TYR A 46 -8.75 12.20 8.41
N ARG A 47 -8.97 13.52 8.34
CA ARG A 47 -10.24 14.13 8.76
C ARG A 47 -11.38 13.64 7.88
N GLU A 48 -11.24 13.77 6.57
CA GLU A 48 -12.25 13.39 5.57
C GLU A 48 -12.61 11.90 5.68
N GLN A 49 -11.62 11.03 5.87
CA GLN A 49 -11.85 9.59 6.01
C GLN A 49 -12.49 9.21 7.35
N LEU A 50 -12.16 9.90 8.44
CA LEU A 50 -12.86 9.72 9.73
C LEU A 50 -14.32 10.19 9.64
N GLU A 51 -14.56 11.33 8.99
CA GLU A 51 -15.91 11.83 8.73
C GLU A 51 -16.73 10.85 7.89
N ALA A 52 -16.15 10.34 6.80
CA ALA A 52 -16.78 9.32 5.96
C ALA A 52 -17.05 8.02 6.73
N LEU A 53 -16.11 7.56 7.56
CA LEU A 53 -16.28 6.37 8.40
C LEU A 53 -17.47 6.55 9.36
N MET A 54 -17.55 7.70 10.03
CA MET A 54 -18.64 8.02 10.95
C MET A 54 -19.98 8.11 10.23
N GLN A 55 -20.04 8.82 9.10
CA GLN A 55 -21.25 8.94 8.29
C GLN A 55 -21.77 7.58 7.81
N ALA A 56 -20.87 6.67 7.41
CA ALA A 56 -21.23 5.31 7.01
C ALA A 56 -21.88 4.50 8.15
N GLN A 57 -21.65 4.88 9.41
CA GLN A 57 -22.30 4.29 10.60
C GLN A 57 -23.52 5.09 11.08
N GLY A 58 -23.99 6.10 10.31
CA GLY A 58 -25.09 6.97 10.71
C GLY A 58 -24.73 7.91 11.88
N ILE A 59 -23.45 8.26 12.01
CA ILE A 59 -22.94 9.17 13.04
C ILE A 59 -22.69 10.54 12.40
N ASP A 60 -23.22 11.60 13.03
CA ASP A 60 -22.84 12.98 12.70
C ASP A 60 -21.39 13.22 13.13
N PRO A 61 -20.46 13.50 12.19
CA PRO A 61 -19.05 13.69 12.52
C PRO A 61 -18.78 14.82 13.52
N THR A 62 -19.67 15.81 13.63
CA THR A 62 -19.51 16.92 14.57
C THR A 62 -19.66 16.50 16.03
N ARG A 63 -20.16 15.29 16.30
CA ARG A 63 -20.27 14.70 17.64
C ARG A 63 -18.95 14.12 18.17
N ILE A 64 -17.94 14.00 17.32
CA ILE A 64 -16.62 13.50 17.70
C ILE A 64 -15.57 14.54 17.35
N THR A 65 -14.78 14.93 18.33
CA THR A 65 -13.66 15.87 18.12
C THR A 65 -12.35 15.09 18.08
N PRO A 66 -11.69 15.00 16.90
CA PRO A 66 -10.37 14.40 16.79
C PRO A 66 -9.27 15.37 17.28
N ARG A 67 -8.37 14.90 18.14
CA ARG A 67 -7.25 15.69 18.67
C ARG A 67 -5.95 14.91 18.67
N ILE A 68 -4.87 15.52 18.17
CA ILE A 68 -3.55 14.92 18.22
C ILE A 68 -3.05 14.92 19.67
N LYS A 69 -2.70 13.75 20.19
CA LYS A 69 -2.35 13.57 21.61
C LYS A 69 -0.87 13.71 21.90
N ASN A 70 -0.01 13.21 21.00
CA ASN A 70 1.43 13.12 21.24
C ASN A 70 2.24 14.05 20.32
N SER A 71 3.48 14.35 20.73
CA SER A 71 4.38 15.26 20.01
C SER A 71 4.82 14.72 18.65
N LEU A 72 4.85 13.39 18.48
CA LEU A 72 5.16 12.72 17.21
C LEU A 72 3.99 12.78 16.21
N GLY A 73 2.80 13.16 16.68
CA GLY A 73 1.58 13.22 15.88
C GLY A 73 1.08 11.86 15.40
N THR A 74 1.43 10.76 16.07
CA THR A 74 1.04 9.39 15.71
C THR A 74 -0.18 8.90 16.49
N GLU A 75 -0.60 9.62 17.54
CA GLU A 75 -1.79 9.29 18.33
C GLU A 75 -2.89 10.33 18.13
N LEU A 76 -4.07 9.86 17.73
CA LEU A 76 -5.27 10.67 17.58
C LEU A 76 -6.33 10.22 18.58
N VAL A 77 -6.74 11.12 19.47
CA VAL A 77 -7.85 10.88 20.40
C VAL A 77 -9.14 11.33 19.76
N LEU A 78 -10.16 10.48 19.82
CA LEU A 78 -11.53 10.81 19.49
C LEU A 78 -12.25 11.10 20.80
N SER A 79 -12.72 12.33 20.99
CA SER A 79 -13.45 12.76 22.19
C SER A 79 -14.91 13.06 21.87
N GLU A 80 -15.80 12.74 22.81
CA GLU A 80 -17.23 13.01 22.76
C GLU A 80 -17.60 14.15 23.73
N PRO A 81 -18.62 14.96 23.42
CA PRO A 81 -19.17 15.90 24.40
C PRO A 81 -19.85 15.15 25.54
N ILE A 82 -19.77 15.68 26.78
CA ILE A 82 -20.43 15.11 27.98
C ILE A 82 -21.93 14.90 27.76
N PHE A 83 -22.56 15.85 27.06
CA PHE A 83 -23.98 15.85 26.78
C PHE A 83 -24.19 15.70 25.27
N GLY A 84 -24.99 14.70 24.88
CA GLY A 84 -25.28 14.45 23.47
C GLY A 84 -24.17 13.73 22.69
N GLY A 85 -23.29 12.99 23.39
CA GLY A 85 -22.32 12.07 22.78
C GLY A 85 -22.99 10.91 22.02
N LEU A 86 -22.20 9.93 21.57
CA LEU A 86 -22.71 8.83 20.77
C LEU A 86 -23.63 7.92 21.59
N GLU A 87 -24.69 7.46 20.95
CA GLU A 87 -25.56 6.43 21.51
C GLU A 87 -24.81 5.08 21.61
N PRO A 88 -25.20 4.16 22.51
CA PRO A 88 -24.53 2.87 22.67
C PRO A 88 -24.39 2.05 21.38
N ALA A 89 -25.41 2.11 20.51
CA ALA A 89 -25.39 1.46 19.20
C ALA A 89 -24.36 2.11 18.26
N GLN A 90 -24.28 3.44 18.25
CA GLN A 90 -23.29 4.20 17.47
C GLN A 90 -21.86 3.93 17.96
N LYS A 91 -21.64 3.88 19.28
CA LYS A 91 -20.35 3.49 19.88
C LYS A 91 -19.92 2.11 19.40
N THR A 92 -20.82 1.13 19.50
CA THR A 92 -20.56 -0.26 19.08
C THR A 92 -20.24 -0.33 17.58
N ALA A 93 -20.99 0.38 16.74
CA ALA A 93 -20.75 0.42 15.30
C ALA A 93 -19.38 1.03 14.94
N LEU A 94 -19.05 2.18 15.54
CA LEU A 94 -17.76 2.84 15.30
C LEU A 94 -16.58 2.01 15.85
N GLN A 95 -16.73 1.38 17.02
CA GLN A 95 -15.75 0.45 17.57
C GLN A 95 -15.48 -0.71 16.60
N ALA A 96 -16.54 -1.34 16.10
CA ALA A 96 -16.44 -2.44 15.14
C ALA A 96 -15.79 -1.98 13.83
N ALA A 97 -16.16 -0.81 13.31
CA ALA A 97 -15.60 -0.27 12.07
C ALA A 97 -14.09 0.03 12.20
N LEU A 98 -13.66 0.67 13.29
CA LEU A 98 -12.24 0.95 13.57
C LEU A 98 -11.45 -0.35 13.78
N LYS A 99 -12.02 -1.32 14.49
CA LYS A 99 -11.39 -2.63 14.69
C LYS A 99 -11.24 -3.38 13.37
N ALA A 100 -12.24 -3.32 12.48
CA ALA A 100 -12.20 -3.95 11.17
C ALA A 100 -11.05 -3.40 10.30
N ILE A 101 -10.72 -2.11 10.40
CA ILE A 101 -9.55 -1.53 9.72
C ILE A 101 -8.25 -2.17 10.23
N VAL A 102 -8.08 -2.27 11.55
CA VAL A 102 -6.89 -2.89 12.16
C VAL A 102 -6.78 -4.37 11.81
N ASP A 103 -7.90 -5.10 11.83
CA ASP A 103 -7.93 -6.52 11.53
C ASP A 103 -7.65 -6.77 10.03
N ALA A 104 -8.22 -5.97 9.12
CA ALA A 104 -7.97 -6.06 7.68
C ALA A 104 -6.49 -5.80 7.33
N ARG A 105 -5.85 -4.85 8.01
CA ARG A 105 -4.41 -4.58 7.87
C ARG A 105 -3.52 -5.75 8.28
N ARG A 106 -3.98 -6.59 9.22
CA ARG A 106 -3.24 -7.76 9.73
C ARG A 106 -3.52 -9.04 8.95
N ALA A 107 -4.55 -9.03 8.11
CA ALA A 107 -4.87 -10.17 7.28
C ALA A 107 -3.67 -10.49 6.36
N PRO A 108 -3.33 -11.77 6.18
CA PRO A 108 -2.29 -12.15 5.23
C PRO A 108 -2.75 -11.81 3.81
N LEU A 109 -1.80 -11.41 2.97
CA LEU A 109 -2.07 -11.22 1.55
C LEU A 109 -1.65 -12.49 0.82
N ASP A 110 -2.59 -13.14 0.17
CA ASP A 110 -2.38 -14.46 -0.42
C ASP A 110 -2.48 -14.38 -1.94
N MET A 111 -1.69 -15.21 -2.61
CA MET A 111 -1.75 -15.41 -4.05
C MET A 111 -1.71 -16.90 -4.39
N ARG A 112 -2.43 -17.25 -5.45
CA ARG A 112 -2.37 -18.57 -6.10
C ARG A 112 -1.92 -18.40 -7.54
N LEU A 113 -0.95 -19.23 -7.93
CA LEU A 113 -0.46 -19.34 -9.30
C LEU A 113 -0.93 -20.68 -9.86
N THR A 114 -1.57 -20.65 -11.03
CA THR A 114 -1.96 -21.85 -11.78
C THR A 114 -1.18 -21.90 -13.09
N LEU A 115 -0.29 -22.88 -13.23
CA LEU A 115 0.54 -23.05 -14.42
C LEU A 115 -0.23 -23.72 -15.57
N HIS A 116 0.02 -23.23 -16.77
CA HIS A 116 -0.54 -23.74 -18.03
C HIS A 116 0.53 -24.23 -19.03
N PRO A 117 1.34 -25.27 -18.70
CA PRO A 117 2.31 -25.88 -19.61
C PRO A 117 1.76 -26.29 -20.97
N ASP A 118 0.48 -26.64 -21.04
CA ASP A 118 -0.18 -27.09 -22.26
C ASP A 118 -0.32 -25.98 -23.31
N ASP A 119 -0.29 -24.73 -22.85
CA ASP A 119 -0.39 -23.53 -23.67
C ASP A 119 1.00 -22.94 -24.01
N MET A 120 2.09 -23.66 -23.68
CA MET A 120 3.43 -23.30 -24.14
C MET A 120 3.57 -23.49 -25.66
N PRO A 121 4.44 -22.70 -26.33
CA PRO A 121 4.67 -22.81 -27.77
C PRO A 121 4.99 -24.24 -28.22
N PRO A 122 4.33 -24.78 -29.27
CA PRO A 122 4.58 -26.13 -29.78
C PRO A 122 6.04 -26.36 -30.25
N SER A 123 6.76 -25.27 -30.56
CA SER A 123 8.17 -25.30 -30.95
C SER A 123 9.13 -25.69 -29.82
N LEU A 124 8.66 -25.80 -28.57
CA LEU A 124 9.46 -26.12 -27.38
C LEU A 124 9.03 -27.43 -26.70
N PRO A 125 8.99 -28.59 -27.42
CA PRO A 125 8.40 -29.82 -26.90
C PRO A 125 9.10 -30.35 -25.63
N ARG A 126 10.43 -30.24 -25.56
CA ARG A 126 11.20 -30.66 -24.37
C ARG A 126 10.96 -29.78 -23.15
N ALA A 127 10.81 -28.47 -23.36
CA ALA A 127 10.50 -27.56 -22.26
C ALA A 127 9.09 -27.84 -21.74
N ARG A 128 8.13 -28.02 -22.65
CA ARG A 128 6.75 -28.39 -22.30
C ARG A 128 6.68 -29.69 -21.49
N GLU A 129 7.36 -30.76 -21.93
CA GLU A 129 7.41 -32.03 -21.19
C GLU A 129 7.87 -31.84 -19.75
N LYS A 130 8.94 -31.07 -19.54
CA LYS A 130 9.45 -30.75 -18.19
C LYS A 130 8.54 -29.82 -17.40
N ALA A 131 7.86 -28.88 -18.05
CA ALA A 131 6.89 -28.02 -17.39
C ALA A 131 5.67 -28.83 -16.89
N LEU A 132 5.29 -29.91 -17.59
CA LEU A 132 4.23 -30.82 -17.16
C LEU A 132 4.57 -31.61 -15.88
N GLU A 133 5.86 -31.78 -15.57
CA GLU A 133 6.33 -32.41 -14.32
C GLU A 133 6.22 -31.49 -13.10
N LEU A 134 6.03 -30.18 -13.30
CA LEU A 134 5.88 -29.22 -12.21
C LEU A 134 4.49 -29.32 -11.58
N PRO A 135 4.36 -29.02 -10.26
CA PRO A 135 3.07 -28.74 -9.66
C PRO A 135 2.27 -27.72 -10.47
N ARG A 136 0.98 -28.00 -10.68
CA ARG A 136 0.09 -27.09 -11.42
C ARG A 136 -0.28 -25.86 -10.63
N GLU A 137 -0.30 -25.95 -9.31
CA GLU A 137 -0.71 -24.86 -8.43
C GLU A 137 0.39 -24.56 -7.41
N TYR A 138 0.56 -23.27 -7.14
CA TYR A 138 1.41 -22.77 -6.06
C TYR A 138 0.64 -21.73 -5.26
N ASP A 139 0.53 -21.95 -3.96
CA ASP A 139 0.04 -20.95 -3.02
C ASP A 139 1.24 -20.23 -2.38
N ALA A 140 1.13 -18.92 -2.24
CA ALA A 140 2.11 -18.12 -1.53
C ALA A 140 1.42 -16.97 -0.78
N HIS A 141 2.02 -16.61 0.34
CA HIS A 141 1.66 -15.42 1.12
C HIS A 141 2.69 -14.35 0.82
N PHE A 142 2.26 -13.10 0.69
CA PHE A 142 3.15 -11.98 0.41
C PHE A 142 2.94 -10.81 1.36
N THR A 143 3.95 -9.96 1.44
CA THR A 143 3.90 -8.70 2.16
C THR A 143 4.37 -7.59 1.25
N LEU A 144 3.69 -6.45 1.33
CA LEU A 144 4.14 -5.23 0.65
C LEU A 144 5.32 -4.64 1.40
N ASP A 145 6.33 -4.23 0.65
CA ASP A 145 7.51 -3.52 1.14
C ASP A 145 7.45 -2.04 0.71
N ALA A 146 8.59 -1.37 0.65
CA ALA A 146 8.70 0.01 0.18
C ALA A 146 8.42 0.15 -1.33
N VAL A 147 8.12 1.39 -1.72
CA VAL A 147 8.12 1.77 -3.13
C VAL A 147 9.52 1.67 -3.72
N SER A 148 9.59 1.31 -4.99
CA SER A 148 10.82 1.34 -5.78
C SER A 148 10.59 2.09 -7.09
N LEU A 149 11.60 2.85 -7.49
CA LEU A 149 11.58 3.64 -8.71
C LEU A 149 12.39 2.91 -9.78
N SER A 150 11.82 2.77 -10.97
CA SER A 150 12.54 2.26 -12.13
C SER A 150 12.51 3.28 -13.25
N VAL A 151 13.63 3.42 -13.95
CA VAL A 151 13.75 4.35 -15.07
C VAL A 151 13.50 3.57 -16.36
N ALA A 152 12.51 4.00 -17.14
CA ALA A 152 12.16 3.39 -18.42
C ALA A 152 13.06 3.94 -19.52
N PHE A 153 14.14 3.22 -19.85
CA PHE A 153 15.00 3.51 -21.00
C PHE A 153 15.44 2.22 -21.70
N GLY A 154 15.58 2.29 -23.02
CA GLY A 154 15.98 1.18 -23.89
C GLY A 154 17.40 1.30 -24.43
N MET A 155 17.82 0.27 -25.16
CA MET A 155 19.11 0.25 -25.84
C MET A 155 19.23 1.35 -26.90
N THR A 156 18.12 1.68 -27.57
CA THR A 156 18.05 2.79 -28.53
C THR A 156 18.37 4.13 -27.89
N ASP A 157 17.88 4.36 -26.66
CA ASP A 157 18.14 5.60 -25.92
C ASP A 157 19.61 5.71 -25.54
N LEU A 158 20.23 4.59 -25.11
CA LEU A 158 21.66 4.51 -24.83
C LEU A 158 22.52 4.81 -26.07
N VAL A 159 22.18 4.21 -27.22
CA VAL A 159 22.90 4.46 -28.47
C VAL A 159 22.75 5.92 -28.89
N ASN A 160 21.54 6.47 -28.83
CA ASN A 160 21.27 7.87 -29.19
C ASN A 160 22.01 8.85 -28.27
N ALA A 161 22.08 8.56 -26.97
CA ALA A 161 22.83 9.36 -26.01
C ALA A 161 24.35 9.31 -26.29
N ALA A 162 24.89 8.10 -26.51
CA ALA A 162 26.29 7.92 -26.88
C ALA A 162 26.67 8.66 -28.18
N LEU A 163 25.80 8.61 -29.21
CA LEU A 163 25.99 9.34 -30.47
C LEU A 163 25.99 10.87 -30.29
N LYS A 164 25.28 11.39 -29.29
CA LYS A 164 25.27 12.82 -28.92
C LYS A 164 26.44 13.22 -28.03
N GLY A 165 27.34 12.28 -27.70
CA GLY A 165 28.49 12.52 -26.83
C GLY A 165 28.12 12.78 -25.36
N SER A 166 26.92 12.42 -24.94
CA SER A 166 26.41 12.66 -23.59
C SER A 166 25.64 11.45 -23.09
N MET A 167 25.99 10.93 -21.91
CA MET A 167 25.24 9.85 -21.25
C MET A 167 24.02 10.37 -20.47
N ASN A 168 23.81 11.69 -20.43
CA ASN A 168 22.59 12.28 -19.88
C ASN A 168 21.41 12.08 -20.83
N MET A 169 20.32 11.58 -20.27
CA MET A 169 19.08 11.28 -20.94
C MET A 169 17.90 11.64 -20.05
N GLN A 170 16.79 12.01 -20.68
CA GLN A 170 15.53 12.24 -20.00
C GLN A 170 14.63 11.03 -20.23
N SER A 171 14.19 10.41 -19.15
CA SER A 171 13.36 9.20 -19.21
C SER A 171 12.22 9.27 -18.21
N GLU A 172 11.17 8.52 -18.49
CA GLU A 172 10.05 8.34 -17.58
C GLU A 172 10.46 7.44 -16.41
N VAL A 173 9.99 7.79 -15.21
CA VAL A 173 10.16 6.97 -14.01
C VAL A 173 8.84 6.30 -13.67
N MET A 174 8.91 4.98 -13.52
CA MET A 174 7.82 4.14 -13.12
C MET A 174 7.84 3.95 -11.61
N CYS A 175 6.67 4.16 -11.00
CA CYS A 175 6.38 3.83 -9.62
C CYS A 175 6.07 2.33 -9.51
N ASN A 176 6.79 1.66 -8.62
CA ASN A 176 6.58 0.25 -8.34
C ASN A 176 6.45 0.03 -6.84
N VAL A 177 5.73 -1.01 -6.45
CA VAL A 177 5.68 -1.49 -5.07
C VAL A 177 6.27 -2.89 -5.03
N THR A 178 7.35 -3.05 -4.27
CA THR A 178 7.96 -4.36 -4.11
C THR A 178 7.11 -5.20 -3.15
N ALA A 179 6.93 -6.47 -3.47
CA ALA A 179 6.29 -7.46 -2.63
C ALA A 179 7.24 -8.64 -2.43
N GLN A 180 7.40 -9.08 -1.19
CA GLN A 180 8.15 -10.28 -0.85
C GLN A 180 7.16 -11.39 -0.52
N PHE A 181 7.42 -12.62 -0.96
CA PHE A 181 6.51 -13.73 -0.76
C PHE A 181 7.21 -15.02 -0.30
N GLU A 182 6.45 -15.82 0.43
CA GLU A 182 6.83 -17.11 0.96
C GLU A 182 5.73 -18.16 0.73
N PRO A 183 6.08 -19.42 0.41
CA PRO A 183 7.43 -19.92 0.17
C PRO A 183 8.04 -19.37 -1.13
N ALA A 184 9.37 -19.47 -1.24
CA ALA A 184 10.05 -19.18 -2.50
C ALA A 184 9.53 -20.08 -3.62
N LEU A 185 9.14 -19.49 -4.75
CA LEU A 185 8.63 -20.23 -5.88
C LEU A 185 9.80 -20.78 -6.72
N PRO A 186 9.66 -21.96 -7.35
CA PRO A 186 10.76 -22.63 -8.07
C PRO A 186 11.02 -22.04 -9.47
N PHE A 187 10.89 -20.73 -9.64
CA PHE A 187 11.10 -20.00 -10.89
C PHE A 187 12.23 -18.99 -10.71
N ILE A 188 12.77 -18.48 -11.82
CA ILE A 188 13.86 -17.49 -11.79
C ILE A 188 13.40 -16.07 -12.12
N GLY A 189 12.13 -15.93 -12.54
CA GLY A 189 11.54 -14.65 -12.90
C GLY A 189 10.06 -14.78 -13.26
N MET A 190 9.42 -13.63 -13.39
CA MET A 190 8.03 -13.42 -13.77
C MET A 190 7.96 -12.23 -14.72
N LYS A 191 7.31 -12.42 -15.87
CA LYS A 191 7.24 -11.43 -16.95
C LYS A 191 5.80 -11.14 -17.36
N VAL A 192 5.62 -9.95 -17.93
CA VAL A 192 4.45 -9.63 -18.72
C VAL A 192 4.70 -10.17 -20.15
N PRO A 193 3.75 -10.92 -20.74
CA PRO A 193 3.86 -11.37 -22.13
C PRO A 193 4.06 -10.21 -23.10
N GLU A 194 4.89 -10.42 -24.14
CA GLU A 194 5.08 -9.44 -25.22
C GLU A 194 3.93 -9.46 -26.24
N GLU A 195 3.32 -10.63 -26.42
CA GLU A 195 2.20 -10.85 -27.34
C GLU A 195 0.87 -10.84 -26.58
N GLU A 196 -0.18 -10.35 -27.24
CA GLU A 196 -1.54 -10.43 -26.69
C GLU A 196 -1.99 -11.90 -26.62
N GLY A 197 -2.45 -12.29 -25.44
CA GLY A 197 -2.91 -13.65 -25.18
C GLY A 197 -3.84 -13.72 -23.97
N PRO A 198 -4.38 -14.91 -23.68
CA PRO A 198 -5.28 -15.10 -22.54
C PRO A 198 -4.57 -14.94 -21.19
N TYR A 199 -3.24 -15.10 -21.17
CA TYR A 199 -2.41 -14.96 -19.99
C TYR A 199 -1.81 -13.57 -19.92
N ARG A 200 -1.72 -13.04 -18.70
CA ARG A 200 -1.13 -11.70 -18.42
C ARG A 200 0.24 -11.78 -17.77
N THR A 201 0.65 -12.99 -17.41
CA THR A 201 1.86 -13.26 -16.67
C THR A 201 2.47 -14.56 -17.20
N LEU A 202 3.79 -14.58 -17.31
CA LEU A 202 4.59 -15.75 -17.64
C LEU A 202 5.56 -16.02 -16.50
N MET A 203 5.71 -17.27 -16.08
CA MET A 203 6.80 -17.69 -15.19
C MET A 203 8.00 -18.14 -16.02
N VAL A 204 9.19 -17.74 -15.60
CA VAL A 204 10.45 -18.06 -16.30
C VAL A 204 11.20 -19.15 -15.55
N LYS A 205 11.62 -20.20 -16.25
CA LYS A 205 12.42 -21.29 -15.68
C LYS A 205 13.37 -21.92 -16.70
N ASP A 206 14.52 -22.35 -16.23
CA ASP A 206 15.45 -23.18 -17.00
C ASP A 206 14.90 -24.61 -17.07
N LEU A 207 14.19 -24.95 -18.15
CA LEU A 207 13.61 -26.27 -18.35
C LEU A 207 14.46 -27.09 -19.31
N ALA A 208 14.66 -26.62 -20.53
CA ALA A 208 15.34 -27.40 -21.57
C ALA A 208 16.84 -27.59 -21.26
N SER A 209 17.53 -26.56 -20.77
CA SER A 209 18.95 -26.56 -20.41
C SER A 209 19.27 -25.49 -19.34
N ALA A 210 20.47 -25.53 -18.75
CA ALA A 210 20.94 -24.50 -17.80
C ALA A 210 21.16 -23.10 -18.42
N TYR A 211 20.87 -22.93 -19.72
CA TYR A 211 20.98 -21.68 -20.45
C TYR A 211 19.71 -21.36 -21.25
N SER A 212 18.62 -22.11 -21.04
CA SER A 212 17.32 -21.78 -21.64
C SER A 212 16.49 -20.97 -20.67
N TYR A 213 15.73 -20.01 -21.19
CA TYR A 213 14.77 -19.24 -20.41
C TYR A 213 13.39 -19.57 -20.96
N ASP A 214 12.83 -20.66 -20.46
CA ASP A 214 11.55 -21.18 -20.94
C ASP A 214 10.43 -20.46 -20.19
N GLU A 215 9.46 -19.97 -20.95
CA GLU A 215 8.34 -19.18 -20.44
C GLU A 215 7.10 -20.06 -20.35
N ILE A 216 6.53 -20.15 -19.14
CA ILE A 216 5.36 -20.97 -18.83
C ILE A 216 4.19 -20.02 -18.56
N PRO A 217 3.09 -20.11 -19.33
CA PRO A 217 1.91 -19.30 -19.04
C PRO A 217 1.34 -19.60 -17.66
N VAL A 218 0.90 -18.55 -16.96
CA VAL A 218 0.37 -18.66 -15.60
C VAL A 218 -0.85 -17.76 -15.40
N GLU A 219 -1.84 -18.27 -14.68
CA GLU A 219 -2.89 -17.46 -14.09
C GLU A 219 -2.51 -17.09 -12.65
N VAL A 220 -2.52 -15.80 -12.33
CA VAL A 220 -2.26 -15.30 -10.97
C VAL A 220 -3.57 -14.80 -10.38
N ARG A 221 -3.96 -15.34 -9.22
CA ARG A 221 -5.12 -14.92 -8.45
C ARG A 221 -4.69 -14.44 -7.08
N PHE A 222 -5.05 -13.20 -6.75
CA PHE A 222 -4.92 -12.64 -5.42
C PHE A 222 -6.19 -12.92 -4.62
N ALA A 223 -6.03 -13.31 -3.35
CA ALA A 223 -7.16 -13.54 -2.46
C ALA A 223 -7.87 -12.24 -2.07
N ASP A 224 -7.13 -11.13 -2.06
CA ASP A 224 -7.69 -9.78 -1.84
C ASP A 224 -8.49 -9.35 -3.10
N PRO A 225 -9.81 -9.11 -2.98
CA PRO A 225 -10.65 -8.82 -4.13
C PRO A 225 -10.36 -7.44 -4.76
N ASP A 226 -9.95 -6.46 -3.96
CA ASP A 226 -9.64 -5.11 -4.45
C ASP A 226 -8.33 -5.15 -5.26
N LEU A 227 -7.32 -5.86 -4.76
CA LEU A 227 -6.09 -6.11 -5.51
C LEU A 227 -6.35 -6.91 -6.79
N GLN A 228 -7.16 -7.96 -6.71
CA GLN A 228 -7.52 -8.75 -7.88
C GLN A 228 -8.25 -7.89 -8.93
N ALA A 229 -9.09 -6.96 -8.50
CA ALA A 229 -9.75 -6.00 -9.38
C ALA A 229 -8.73 -5.06 -10.06
N LEU A 230 -7.75 -4.53 -9.33
CA LEU A 230 -6.70 -3.67 -9.89
C LEU A 230 -5.88 -4.38 -10.98
N VAL A 231 -5.49 -5.63 -10.73
CA VAL A 231 -4.72 -6.44 -11.69
C VAL A 231 -5.58 -6.86 -12.89
N SER A 232 -6.81 -7.30 -12.66
CA SER A 232 -7.74 -7.69 -13.73
C SER A 232 -8.19 -6.51 -14.61
N GLN A 233 -8.21 -5.29 -14.07
CA GLN A 233 -8.47 -4.06 -14.82
C GLN A 233 -7.19 -3.46 -15.45
N GLN A 234 -6.03 -4.11 -15.31
CA GLN A 234 -4.73 -3.63 -15.79
C GLN A 234 -4.32 -2.24 -15.25
N LYS A 235 -4.90 -1.84 -14.11
CA LYS A 235 -4.46 -0.63 -13.39
C LYS A 235 -3.12 -0.86 -12.70
N VAL A 236 -2.78 -2.13 -12.45
CA VAL A 236 -1.51 -2.56 -11.89
C VAL A 236 -1.03 -3.79 -12.67
N GLN A 237 0.26 -3.84 -13.00
CA GLN A 237 0.90 -5.01 -13.61
C GLN A 237 1.82 -5.70 -12.60
N VAL A 238 2.02 -7.01 -12.75
CA VAL A 238 2.86 -7.81 -11.85
C VAL A 238 4.04 -8.38 -12.62
N THR A 239 5.27 -8.12 -12.16
CA THR A 239 6.50 -8.63 -12.79
C THR A 239 7.58 -8.82 -11.73
N SER A 240 8.68 -9.51 -12.03
CA SER A 240 9.92 -9.43 -11.25
C SER A 240 11.06 -8.79 -12.02
N ALA A 241 10.78 -8.16 -13.17
CA ALA A 241 11.80 -7.66 -14.10
C ALA A 241 12.77 -6.65 -13.47
N ILE A 242 12.35 -5.90 -12.44
CA ILE A 242 13.19 -4.87 -11.82
C ILE A 242 14.19 -5.53 -10.87
N THR A 243 13.70 -6.35 -9.93
CA THR A 243 14.58 -7.09 -9.04
C THR A 243 15.43 -8.10 -9.79
N ASP A 244 14.95 -8.59 -10.92
CA ASP A 244 15.65 -9.58 -11.72
C ASP A 244 16.95 -9.06 -12.34
N ARG A 245 17.07 -7.76 -12.60
CA ARG A 245 18.27 -7.14 -13.19
C ARG A 245 19.46 -7.08 -12.24
N SER A 246 19.23 -7.18 -10.93
CA SER A 246 20.27 -7.00 -9.90
C SER A 246 21.14 -8.24 -9.66
N THR A 247 20.66 -9.44 -10.01
CA THR A 247 21.38 -10.70 -9.80
C THR A 247 21.49 -11.46 -11.11
N PRO A 248 22.70 -11.85 -11.57
CA PRO A 248 22.86 -12.67 -12.76
C PRO A 248 22.00 -13.93 -12.65
N PHE A 249 21.14 -14.19 -13.64
CA PHE A 249 20.15 -15.27 -13.63
C PHE A 249 20.74 -16.65 -13.28
N ARG A 250 22.02 -16.91 -13.61
CA ARG A 250 22.75 -18.15 -13.31
C ARG A 250 22.80 -18.53 -11.82
N ASN A 251 22.60 -17.57 -10.91
CA ASN A 251 22.64 -17.80 -9.46
C ASN A 251 21.26 -17.84 -8.82
N LYS A 252 20.17 -17.62 -9.58
CA LYS A 252 18.82 -17.61 -9.03
C LYS A 252 18.29 -19.03 -8.93
N ARG A 253 17.91 -19.43 -7.72
CA ARG A 253 17.34 -20.77 -7.44
C ARG A 253 15.87 -20.73 -7.01
N GLY A 254 15.28 -19.55 -6.97
CA GLY A 254 13.87 -19.37 -6.64
C GLY A 254 13.51 -17.89 -6.63
N LEU A 255 12.26 -17.61 -6.98
CA LEU A 255 11.67 -16.30 -6.96
C LEU A 255 11.11 -16.09 -5.56
N LYS A 256 11.41 -14.95 -4.95
CA LYS A 256 10.97 -14.60 -3.58
C LYS A 256 10.31 -13.23 -3.52
N GLN A 257 10.32 -12.50 -4.63
CA GLN A 257 9.81 -11.15 -4.69
C GLN A 257 9.30 -10.86 -6.10
N PHE A 258 8.40 -9.91 -6.17
CA PHE A 258 7.91 -9.33 -7.40
C PHE A 258 7.59 -7.85 -7.15
N GLU A 259 7.30 -7.13 -8.22
CA GLU A 259 6.89 -5.74 -8.20
C GLU A 259 5.50 -5.60 -8.81
N PHE A 260 4.69 -4.78 -8.15
CA PHE A 260 3.51 -4.17 -8.74
C PHE A 260 3.92 -2.90 -9.47
N ILE A 261 3.81 -2.86 -10.79
CA ILE A 261 4.00 -1.64 -11.58
C ILE A 261 2.70 -0.84 -11.50
N ILE A 262 2.77 0.32 -10.86
CA ILE A 262 1.63 1.22 -10.62
C ILE A 262 1.42 2.15 -11.82
N GLY A 263 2.51 2.70 -12.34
CA GLY A 263 2.47 3.63 -13.45
C GLY A 263 3.55 4.70 -13.36
N PRO A 264 3.58 5.63 -14.32
CA PRO A 264 4.56 6.71 -14.34
C PRO A 264 4.32 7.70 -13.21
N VAL A 265 5.39 8.19 -12.60
CA VAL A 265 5.37 9.21 -11.53
C VAL A 265 6.00 10.54 -11.95
N GLY A 266 6.68 10.56 -13.09
CA GLY A 266 7.27 11.76 -13.68
C GLY A 266 8.39 11.43 -14.65
N THR A 267 9.07 12.48 -15.11
CA THR A 267 10.27 12.35 -15.95
C THR A 267 11.48 12.94 -15.24
N VAL A 268 12.66 12.39 -15.51
CA VAL A 268 13.90 12.79 -14.83
C VAL A 268 15.04 12.80 -15.83
N ASN A 269 16.00 13.69 -15.59
CA ASN A 269 17.31 13.60 -16.21
C ASN A 269 18.17 12.62 -15.40
N HIS A 270 18.80 11.68 -16.08
CA HIS A 270 19.63 10.68 -15.44
C HIS A 270 20.84 10.33 -16.30
N GLU A 271 21.88 9.82 -15.65
CA GLU A 271 23.03 9.23 -16.31
C GLU A 271 23.06 7.73 -15.97
N ASN A 272 22.80 6.86 -16.95
CA ASN A 272 22.76 5.40 -16.76
C ASN A 272 21.86 4.98 -15.57
N ALA A 273 20.58 5.35 -15.64
CA ALA A 273 19.56 5.19 -14.59
C ALA A 273 19.82 5.90 -13.25
N LYS A 274 20.92 6.65 -13.08
CA LYS A 274 21.21 7.35 -11.82
C LYS A 274 20.54 8.72 -11.81
N VAL A 275 19.71 8.92 -10.79
CA VAL A 275 18.97 10.16 -10.52
C VAL A 275 19.62 10.86 -9.33
N ASP A 276 19.60 12.19 -9.30
CA ASP A 276 20.06 12.93 -8.12
C ASP A 276 19.18 12.63 -6.89
N PHE A 277 19.75 12.82 -5.70
CA PHE A 277 19.09 12.48 -4.44
C PHE A 277 17.76 13.21 -4.24
N TYR A 278 17.70 14.52 -4.53
CA TYR A 278 16.50 15.31 -4.28
C TYR A 278 15.35 14.91 -5.20
N SER A 279 15.65 14.73 -6.49
CA SER A 279 14.66 14.25 -7.46
C SER A 279 14.21 12.83 -7.11
N HIS A 280 15.12 11.95 -6.70
CA HIS A 280 14.76 10.60 -6.25
C HIS A 280 13.82 10.65 -5.03
N THR A 281 14.12 11.45 -4.00
CA THR A 281 13.27 11.57 -2.81
C THR A 281 11.89 12.13 -3.15
N ASP A 282 11.80 13.17 -3.98
CA ASP A 282 10.52 13.74 -4.42
C ASP A 282 9.66 12.72 -5.19
N LEU A 283 10.26 11.98 -6.12
CA LEU A 283 9.58 10.93 -6.87
C LEU A 283 9.15 9.76 -5.99
N ALA A 284 9.94 9.40 -4.98
CA ALA A 284 9.58 8.35 -4.02
C ALA A 284 8.34 8.74 -3.22
N VAL A 285 8.27 9.99 -2.73
CA VAL A 285 7.08 10.50 -2.02
C VAL A 285 5.85 10.50 -2.93
N LYS A 286 5.99 10.96 -4.19
CA LYS A 286 4.90 10.91 -5.17
C LYS A 286 4.47 9.47 -5.47
N CYS A 287 5.40 8.53 -5.54
CA CYS A 287 5.10 7.12 -5.76
C CYS A 287 4.37 6.50 -4.56
N GLU A 288 4.76 6.82 -3.32
CA GLU A 288 4.01 6.40 -2.13
C GLU A 288 2.56 6.92 -2.17
N HIS A 289 2.35 8.16 -2.58
CA HIS A 289 1.01 8.74 -2.72
C HIS A 289 0.18 8.05 -3.82
N LEU A 290 0.78 7.83 -5.00
CA LEU A 290 0.13 7.12 -6.10
C LEU A 290 -0.26 5.70 -5.72
N ALA A 291 0.65 4.96 -5.08
CA ALA A 291 0.38 3.60 -4.63
C ALA A 291 -0.71 3.58 -3.54
N GLY A 292 -0.65 4.47 -2.56
CA GLY A 292 -1.67 4.57 -1.50
C GLY A 292 -3.07 4.92 -2.05
N ALA A 293 -3.14 5.74 -3.11
CA ALA A 293 -4.39 6.13 -3.75
C ALA A 293 -5.11 4.98 -4.48
N LEU A 294 -4.44 3.85 -4.74
CA LEU A 294 -5.07 2.64 -5.25
C LEU A 294 -5.98 1.95 -4.22
N GLY A 295 -5.88 2.34 -2.94
CA GLY A 295 -6.62 1.72 -1.86
C GLY A 295 -5.93 0.46 -1.33
N ARG A 296 -6.73 -0.43 -0.74
CA ARG A 296 -6.23 -1.65 -0.12
C ARG A 296 -5.74 -2.65 -1.20
N PRO A 297 -4.66 -3.39 -0.95
CA PRO A 297 -3.85 -3.42 0.27
C PRO A 297 -2.72 -2.37 0.34
N PHE A 298 -2.51 -1.55 -0.70
CA PHE A 298 -1.42 -0.58 -0.75
C PHE A 298 -1.53 0.50 0.35
N SER A 299 -2.74 0.99 0.60
CA SER A 299 -3.05 2.01 1.62
C SER A 299 -2.74 1.58 3.05
N TYR A 300 -2.54 0.28 3.33
CA TYR A 300 -2.14 -0.21 4.65
C TYR A 300 -0.73 0.24 5.07
N LYS A 301 0.15 0.50 4.10
CA LYS A 301 1.55 0.90 4.32
C LYS A 301 1.95 2.18 3.60
N LEU A 302 1.31 2.48 2.47
CA LEU A 302 1.72 3.55 1.56
C LEU A 302 0.71 4.70 1.54
N GLY A 303 1.23 5.90 1.31
CA GLY A 303 0.44 7.14 1.29
C GLY A 303 -0.12 7.53 2.65
N ASP A 304 -1.18 8.34 2.62
CA ASP A 304 -1.89 8.82 3.80
C ASP A 304 -3.33 8.30 3.76
N SER A 305 -3.69 7.49 4.75
CA SER A 305 -5.00 6.86 4.85
C SER A 305 -5.25 6.39 6.28
N LEU A 306 -6.52 6.35 6.68
CA LEU A 306 -7.02 5.72 7.89
C LEU A 306 -6.70 4.22 7.91
N ASP A 307 -6.49 3.59 6.75
CA ASP A 307 -6.03 2.20 6.62
C ASP A 307 -4.65 1.95 7.29
N ARG A 308 -3.90 3.00 7.60
CA ARG A 308 -2.62 2.94 8.32
C ARG A 308 -2.77 2.87 9.83
N LEU A 309 -4.00 2.74 10.32
CA LEU A 309 -4.33 2.53 11.72
C LEU A 309 -3.73 1.21 12.23
N ALA A 310 -2.78 1.31 13.14
CA ALA A 310 -2.04 0.16 13.67
C ALA A 310 -2.73 -0.47 14.89
N SER A 311 -3.35 0.36 15.72
CA SER A 311 -4.10 -0.08 16.91
C SER A 311 -5.12 0.97 17.36
N VAL A 312 -6.09 0.49 18.15
CA VAL A 312 -7.12 1.31 18.78
C VAL A 312 -7.29 0.88 20.23
N VAL A 313 -7.43 1.86 21.12
CA VAL A 313 -7.80 1.66 22.53
C VAL A 313 -9.10 2.41 22.78
N PHE A 314 -10.11 1.73 23.33
CA PHE A 314 -11.41 2.29 23.67
C PHE A 314 -11.53 2.53 25.18
N TYR A 315 -12.38 3.47 25.59
CA TYR A 315 -12.64 3.83 26.99
C TYR A 315 -14.11 3.61 27.39
#